data_AF-A0A8J2NU99-F1
#
_entry.id   AF-A0A8J2NU99-F1
#
_cell.length_a   1.000
_cell.length_b   1.000
_cell.length_c   1.000
_cell.angle_alpha   90.00
_cell.angle_beta   90.00
_cell.angle_gamma   90.00
#
_symmetry.space_group_name_H-M   'P 1'
#
loop_
_entity.id
_entity.type
_entity.pdbx_description
1 polymer ?
#
loop_
_entity_poly.entity_id
_entity_poly.type
_entity_poly.pdbx_seq_one_letter_code
_entity_poly.pdbx_strand_id
1 'polypeptide(L)'
;MNSPQQYRFLAVHIDITERARRDVKENSRRLFTYKYWIKIRGVRHQICERMFLATINMKDSGLRKTKLKLQQGVTRFDDGRARTRGIRKNRITEEVKD
;
A
#
# COMPACT_ATOMS: atom_id res chain seq x y z
N MET A 1 17.79 4.60 5.13
CA MET A 1 16.49 3.89 5.25
C MET A 1 15.38 4.93 5.15
N ASN A 2 14.34 4.73 4.34
CA ASN A 2 13.22 5.68 4.31
C ASN A 2 12.46 5.66 5.63
N SER A 3 12.06 6.85 6.08
CA SER A 3 11.40 6.98 7.37
C SER A 3 9.93 6.53 7.30
N PRO A 4 9.34 6.02 8.40
CA PRO A 4 7.90 5.73 8.47
C PRO A 4 7.02 6.92 8.07
N GLN A 5 7.49 8.14 8.34
CA GLN A 5 6.85 9.39 7.98
C GLN A 5 6.78 9.58 6.45
N GLN A 6 7.84 9.24 5.71
CA GLN A 6 7.83 9.29 4.23
C GLN A 6 6.83 8.30 3.62
N TYR A 7 6.77 7.08 4.16
CA TYR A 7 5.77 6.10 3.75
C TYR A 7 4.35 6.59 3.99
N ARG A 8 4.10 7.21 5.16
CA ARG A 8 2.78 7.76 5.50
C ARG A 8 2.41 8.91 4.59
N PHE A 9 3.32 9.86 4.39
CA PHE A 9 3.11 11.01 3.50
C PHE A 9 2.68 10.53 2.11
N LEU A 10 3.46 9.63 1.51
CA LEU A 10 3.13 9.15 0.18
C LEU A 10 1.83 8.34 0.16
N ALA A 11 1.59 7.48 1.16
CA ALA A 11 0.35 6.71 1.23
C ALA A 11 -0.91 7.60 1.34
N VAL A 12 -0.81 8.82 1.88
CA VAL A 12 -1.90 9.80 1.86
C VAL A 12 -2.07 10.44 0.48
N HIS A 13 -0.96 10.75 -0.21
CA HIS A 13 -0.98 11.58 -1.42
C HIS A 13 -1.04 10.80 -2.74
N ILE A 14 -0.81 9.49 -2.71
CA ILE A 14 -0.89 8.63 -3.90
C ILE A 14 -2.03 7.65 -3.78
N ASP A 15 -2.66 7.36 -4.91
CA ASP A 15 -3.61 6.26 -5.02
C ASP A 15 -2.95 5.06 -5.66
N ILE A 16 -3.10 3.92 -5.00
CA ILE A 16 -2.65 2.62 -5.50
C ILE A 16 -3.92 1.87 -5.87
N THR A 17 -4.31 1.94 -7.14
CA THR A 17 -5.52 1.27 -7.64
C THR A 17 -5.23 -0.12 -8.19
N GLU A 18 -6.32 -0.84 -8.46
CA GLU A 18 -6.39 -2.28 -8.66
C GLU A 18 -5.38 -2.88 -9.64
N ARG A 19 -5.16 -4.15 -9.33
CA ARG A 19 -4.39 -5.17 -10.03
C ARG A 19 -4.78 -5.22 -11.50
N ALA A 20 -4.04 -4.52 -12.35
CA ALA A 20 -4.15 -4.75 -13.79
C ALA A 20 -3.63 -6.17 -14.06
N ARG A 21 -4.50 -7.07 -14.53
CA ARG A 21 -4.06 -8.37 -15.05
C ARG A 21 -3.06 -8.09 -16.15
N ARG A 22 -1.86 -8.64 -16.00
CA ARG A 22 -0.88 -8.53 -17.08
C ARG A 22 -1.31 -9.46 -18.20
N ASP A 23 -1.14 -9.00 -19.43
CA ASP A 23 -1.30 -9.88 -20.58
C ASP A 23 -0.34 -11.06 -20.43
N VAL A 24 -0.87 -12.26 -20.72
CA VAL A 24 -0.28 -13.57 -20.44
C VAL A 24 1.09 -13.79 -21.12
N LYS A 25 1.53 -12.83 -21.95
CA LYS A 25 2.78 -12.86 -22.73
C LYS A 25 4.06 -12.53 -21.94
N GLU A 26 3.98 -12.04 -20.71
CA GLU A 26 5.19 -11.79 -19.91
C GLU A 26 5.55 -13.01 -19.04
N ASN A 27 6.80 -13.52 -19.16
CA ASN A 27 7.42 -14.62 -18.40
C ASN A 27 7.54 -14.41 -16.87
N SER A 28 6.69 -13.58 -16.28
CA SER A 28 6.81 -13.12 -14.92
C SER A 28 5.69 -13.68 -14.06
N ARG A 29 6.06 -14.33 -12.94
CA ARG A 29 5.14 -15.00 -12.00
C ARG A 29 4.09 -14.10 -11.32
N ARG A 30 4.10 -12.77 -11.55
CA ARG A 30 3.09 -11.86 -10.97
C ARG A 30 1.86 -11.79 -11.89
N LEU A 31 0.70 -12.18 -11.40
CA LEU A 31 -0.54 -12.12 -12.17
C LEU A 31 -1.07 -10.69 -12.38
N PHE A 32 -0.51 -9.73 -11.64
CA PHE A 32 -0.97 -8.35 -11.64
C PHE A 32 0.16 -7.35 -11.40
N THR A 33 -0.06 -6.11 -11.86
CA THR A 33 0.70 -4.92 -11.48
C THR A 33 -0.22 -3.89 -10.81
N TYR A 34 0.34 -3.05 -9.95
CA TYR A 34 -0.39 -1.96 -9.32
C TYR A 34 -0.25 -0.69 -10.16
N LYS A 35 -1.36 0.01 -10.38
CA LYS A 35 -1.31 1.34 -10.99
C LYS A 35 -1.21 2.40 -9.91
N TYR A 36 -0.18 3.22 -10.02
CA TYR A 36 0.09 4.35 -9.13
C TYR A 36 -0.45 5.63 -9.74
N TRP A 37 -1.10 6.45 -8.94
CA TRP A 37 -1.64 7.74 -9.35
C TRP A 37 -1.26 8.82 -8.35
N ILE A 38 -0.96 10.00 -8.85
CA ILE A 38 -0.82 11.23 -8.06
C ILE A 38 -1.91 12.21 -8.45
N LYS A 39 -2.39 12.99 -7.49
CA LYS A 39 -3.35 14.07 -7.74
C LYS A 39 -2.60 15.39 -7.86
N ILE A 40 -2.63 16.03 -9.03
CA ILE A 40 -2.03 17.33 -9.30
C ILE A 40 -3.16 18.29 -9.65
N ARG A 41 -3.34 19.37 -8.87
CA ARG A 41 -4.42 20.36 -9.07
C ARG A 41 -5.81 19.72 -9.22
N GLY A 42 -6.08 18.67 -8.45
CA GLY A 42 -7.35 17.95 -8.50
C GLY A 42 -7.43 16.84 -9.56
N VAL A 43 -6.53 16.81 -10.54
CA VAL A 43 -6.52 15.84 -11.64
C VAL A 43 -5.64 14.64 -11.29
N ARG A 44 -6.11 13.43 -11.61
CA ARG A 44 -5.36 12.19 -11.38
C ARG A 44 -4.44 11.89 -12.56
N HIS A 45 -3.15 11.73 -12.28
CA HIS A 45 -2.13 11.37 -13.27
C HIS A 45 -1.54 10.00 -12.94
N GLN A 46 -1.52 9.11 -13.93
CA GLN A 46 -0.86 7.81 -13.79
C GLN A 46 0.65 8.01 -13.76
N ILE A 47 1.32 7.27 -12.88
CA ILE A 47 2.77 7.29 -12.75
C ILE A 47 3.31 5.88 -13.04
N CYS A 48 4.49 5.83 -13.66
CA CYS A 48 5.22 4.59 -13.81
C CYS A 48 5.72 4.10 -12.44
N GLU A 49 5.22 2.94 -11.98
CA GLU A 49 5.58 2.33 -10.69
C GLU A 49 7.10 2.29 -10.48
N ARG A 50 7.83 1.73 -11.46
CA ARG A 50 9.27 1.49 -11.33
C ARG A 50 10.06 2.78 -11.20
N MET A 51 9.74 3.77 -12.04
CA MET A 51 10.40 5.08 -12.02
C MET A 51 10.12 5.78 -10.69
N PHE A 52 8.86 5.87 -10.29
CA PHE A 52 8.45 6.56 -9.08
C PHE A 52 9.11 5.97 -7.83
N LEU A 53 9.04 4.65 -7.64
CA LEU A 53 9.62 3.97 -6.49
C LEU A 53 11.15 4.08 -6.44
N ALA A 54 11.81 4.07 -7.60
CA ALA A 54 13.25 4.27 -7.69
C ALA A 54 13.65 5.70 -7.30
N THR A 55 12.93 6.72 -7.79
CA THR A 55 13.20 8.13 -7.48
C THR A 55 13.11 8.43 -5.98
N ILE A 56 12.11 7.87 -5.29
CA ILE A 56 11.93 8.04 -3.84
C ILE A 56 12.70 6.99 -3.01
N ASN A 57 13.44 6.09 -3.67
CA ASN A 57 14.19 4.98 -3.07
C ASN A 57 13.34 4.05 -2.18
N MET A 58 12.05 3.83 -2.47
CA MET A 58 11.13 3.06 -1.62
C MET A 58 10.75 1.71 -2.20
N LYS A 59 10.42 0.77 -1.30
CA LYS A 59 9.90 -0.53 -1.68
C LYS A 59 8.38 -0.46 -1.82
N ASP A 60 7.86 -0.96 -2.94
CA ASP A 60 6.42 -1.15 -3.20
C ASP A 60 5.69 -1.76 -2.00
N SER A 61 6.26 -2.82 -1.42
CA SER A 61 5.65 -3.54 -0.30
C SER A 61 5.50 -2.70 0.98
N GLY A 62 6.42 -1.76 1.24
CA GLY A 62 6.31 -0.84 2.38
C GLY A 62 5.17 0.15 2.16
N LEU A 63 5.08 0.70 0.97
CA LEU A 63 4.09 1.72 0.60
C LEU A 63 2.67 1.15 0.58
N ARG A 64 2.50 -0.05 0.02
CA ARG A 64 1.21 -0.76 0.06
C ARG A 64 0.78 -1.15 1.46
N LYS A 65 1.69 -1.61 2.32
CA LYS A 65 1.38 -1.91 3.73
C LYS A 65 0.90 -0.66 4.46
N THR A 66 1.56 0.48 4.24
CA THR A 66 1.18 1.75 4.86
C THR A 66 -0.18 2.24 4.36
N LYS A 67 -0.46 2.15 3.05
CA LYS A 67 -1.78 2.49 2.48
C LYS A 67 -2.89 1.62 3.08
N LEU A 68 -2.66 0.31 3.20
CA LEU A 68 -3.63 -0.62 3.81
C LEU A 68 -3.90 -0.28 5.28
N LYS A 69 -2.86 0.04 6.06
CA LYS A 69 -3.00 0.49 7.45
C LYS A 69 -3.86 1.75 7.56
N LEU A 70 -3.62 2.74 6.68
CA LEU A 70 -4.44 3.96 6.64
C LEU A 70 -5.90 3.67 6.30
N GLN A 71 -6.17 2.78 5.34
CA GLN A 71 -7.53 2.37 4.98
C GLN A 71 -8.25 1.66 6.14
N GLN A 72 -7.50 0.96 7.00
CA GLN A 72 -8.01 0.31 8.21
C GLN A 72 -8.13 1.27 9.41
N GLY A 73 -7.90 2.58 9.21
CA GLY A 73 -7.98 3.58 10.28
C GLY A 73 -6.78 3.58 11.24
N VAL A 74 -5.70 2.85 10.93
CA VAL A 74 -4.50 2.80 11.77
C VAL A 74 -3.67 4.07 11.54
N THR A 75 -3.67 4.97 12.54
CA THR A 75 -2.96 6.26 12.48
C THR A 75 -1.61 6.26 13.19
N ARG A 76 -1.34 5.24 14.02
CA ARG A 76 -0.07 5.05 14.74
C ARG A 76 0.87 4.17 13.91
N PHE A 77 1.98 4.75 13.46
CA PHE A 77 3.05 4.05 12.77
C PHE A 77 4.21 3.96 13.75
N ASP A 78 4.37 2.82 14.42
CA ASP A 78 5.53 2.59 15.28
C ASP A 78 6.81 2.74 14.46
N ASP A 79 7.68 3.65 14.89
CA ASP A 79 9.01 3.91 14.31
C ASP A 79 10.01 2.76 14.60
N GLY A 80 9.57 1.71 15.29
CA GLY A 80 10.37 0.58 15.71
C GLY A 80 10.05 -0.69 14.95
N ARG A 81 11.00 -1.15 14.12
CA ARG A 81 11.27 -2.56 13.74
C ARG A 81 10.10 -3.53 14.01
N ALA A 82 9.20 -3.68 13.04
CA ALA A 82 8.15 -4.69 13.11
C ALA A 82 8.78 -6.10 13.15
N ARG A 83 8.94 -6.67 14.36
CA ARG A 83 9.00 -8.12 14.53
C ARG A 83 7.65 -8.67 14.07
N THR A 84 7.69 -9.57 13.11
CA THR A 84 6.51 -10.26 12.57
C THR A 84 5.83 -11.02 13.72
N ARG A 85 4.85 -10.41 14.38
CA ARG A 85 3.87 -11.14 15.20
C ARG A 85 2.61 -11.24 14.37
N GLY A 86 2.27 -12.48 14.02
CA GLY A 86 1.15 -12.82 13.17
C GLY A 86 -0.12 -12.12 13.61
N ILE A 87 -0.80 -11.50 12.64
CA ILE A 87 -2.13 -10.94 12.82
C ILE A 87 -3.05 -12.15 13.09
N ARG A 88 -3.42 -12.35 14.36
CA ARG A 88 -4.53 -13.26 14.69
C ARG A 88 -5.81 -12.62 14.18
N LYS A 89 -6.53 -13.35 13.32
CA LYS A 89 -7.90 -13.02 12.92
C LYS A 89 -8.77 -13.08 14.17
N ASN A 90 -9.23 -11.95 14.67
CA ASN A 90 -10.22 -11.98 15.75
C ASN A 90 -11.61 -12.23 15.16
N ARG A 91 -12.16 -13.36 15.60
CA ARG A 91 -13.54 -13.84 15.51
C ARG A 91 -14.49 -12.75 16.01
N ILE A 92 -15.43 -12.32 15.18
CA ILE A 92 -16.59 -11.54 15.63
C ILE A 92 -17.49 -12.52 16.39
N THR A 93 -17.70 -12.27 17.67
CA THR A 93 -18.78 -12.89 18.46
C THR A 93 -19.97 -11.96 18.40
N GLU A 94 -20.97 -12.31 17.59
CA GLU A 94 -22.32 -11.78 17.77
C GLU A 94 -23.01 -12.68 18.80
N GLU A 95 -23.06 -12.23 20.05
CA GLU A 95 -24.08 -12.66 20.98
C GLU A 95 -25.31 -11.81 20.71
N VAL A 96 -26.33 -12.40 20.08
CA VAL A 96 -27.69 -11.85 20.06
C VAL A 96 -28.49 -12.60 21.13
N LYS A 97 -28.76 -11.89 22.22
CA LYS A 97 -29.84 -12.06 23.20
C LYS A 97 -30.42 -10.64 23.32
N ASP A 98 -31.72 -10.37 23.21
CA ASP A 98 -32.90 -11.15 23.59
C ASP A 98 -34.01 -11.13 22.53
#